data_AF-A0A1H8USX8-F1
#
_entry.id   AF-A0A1H8USX8-F1
#
_cell.length_a   1.000
_cell.length_b   1.000
_cell.length_c   1.000
_cell.angle_alpha   90.00
_cell.angle_beta   90.00
_cell.angle_gamma   90.00
#
_symmetry.space_group_name_H-M   'P 1'
#
loop_
_entity.id
_entity.type
_entity.pdbx_description
1 polymer ?
#
loop_
_entity_poly.entity_id
_entity_poly.type
_entity_poly.pdbx_seq_one_letter_code
_entity_poly.pdbx_strand_id
1 'polypeptide(L)'
;MDPRKLSKCSNCGAELESAANTTIKCAYCGSIFETAISEVSPSATPLSEDEEAFQPVETSRANPGVSQEKNSSSGAIIITICVLVLIGLITTIHNYAIENTTNNTADSVAIDSVASINKAKKDSAGVIISNEAKQGASSKSAVKELSSIVVDAATFRKLYRNARKKHDRFSGNTFIYDQSSPRYVNINGIFAYISTEDSSYTLRFTTQYTSKDWLFIKNMTFNAGGENFDYAPDFKRDNGDGATWEWSDEEVPEANLSMLVRIAISKKAKVRYDGDKYYDVVRVTRTQQAALERQLQIYKGLLLGYDRPTKK
;
A
#
# COMPACT_ATOMS: atom_id res chain seq x y z
N MET A 1 -3.20 29.62 -23.05
CA MET A 1 -2.10 29.31 -22.10
C MET A 1 -2.68 29.38 -20.70
N ASP A 2 -2.74 28.25 -19.99
CA ASP A 2 -3.30 28.15 -18.63
C ASP A 2 -2.28 28.69 -17.61
N PRO A 3 -2.58 29.74 -16.82
CA PRO A 3 -1.58 30.40 -15.98
C PRO A 3 -1.38 29.76 -14.59
N ARG A 4 -1.92 28.56 -14.31
CA ARG A 4 -1.70 27.90 -13.01
C ARG A 4 -0.88 26.63 -13.14
N LYS A 5 0.41 26.78 -13.42
CA LYS A 5 1.38 25.69 -13.21
C LYS A 5 1.60 25.56 -11.69
N LEU A 6 0.78 24.74 -11.02
CA LEU A 6 1.00 24.42 -9.61
C LEU A 6 2.41 23.85 -9.44
N SER A 7 3.21 24.50 -8.61
CA SER A 7 4.53 23.97 -8.24
C SER A 7 4.33 22.88 -7.19
N LYS A 8 5.14 21.81 -7.25
CA LYS A 8 5.13 20.76 -6.22
C LYS A 8 6.20 21.07 -5.18
N CYS A 9 5.88 20.88 -3.91
CA CYS A 9 6.84 20.95 -2.82
C CYS A 9 7.94 19.91 -3.05
N SER A 10 9.20 20.34 -3.18
CA SER A 10 10.30 19.40 -3.42
C SER A 10 10.60 18.49 -2.22
N ASN A 11 10.12 18.84 -1.03
CA ASN A 11 10.34 18.05 0.19
C ASN A 11 9.25 16.98 0.41
N CYS A 12 7.97 17.32 0.26
CA CYS A 12 6.88 16.37 0.55
C CYS A 12 6.00 16.00 -0.65
N GLY A 13 6.18 16.65 -1.80
CA GLY A 13 5.39 16.42 -3.01
C GLY A 13 4.01 17.08 -3.03
N ALA A 14 3.60 17.74 -1.94
CA ALA A 14 2.34 18.47 -1.86
C ALA A 14 2.24 19.54 -2.96
N GLU A 15 1.04 19.74 -3.48
CA GLU A 15 0.76 20.85 -4.39
C GLU A 15 0.89 22.17 -3.62
N LEU A 16 1.68 23.10 -4.16
CA LEU A 16 1.83 24.44 -3.62
C LEU A 16 0.87 25.37 -4.36
N GLU A 17 0.08 26.11 -3.59
CA GLU A 17 -0.72 27.19 -4.14
C GLU A 17 0.23 28.32 -4.59
N SER A 18 0.07 28.78 -5.82
CA SER A 18 0.83 29.92 -6.34
C SER A 18 0.39 31.19 -5.62
N ALA A 19 1.09 31.56 -4.55
CA ALA A 19 0.93 32.86 -3.91
C ALA A 19 1.78 33.90 -4.64
N ALA A 20 1.27 35.12 -4.82
CA ALA A 20 1.98 36.25 -5.42
C ALA A 20 3.17 36.79 -4.58
N ASN A 21 3.57 36.06 -3.52
CA ASN A 21 4.64 36.42 -2.61
C ASN A 21 5.94 35.71 -2.99
N THR A 22 7.05 36.37 -2.72
CA THR A 22 8.44 35.91 -2.94
C THR A 22 8.82 34.66 -2.15
N THR A 23 7.98 34.24 -1.20
CA THR A 23 8.23 33.12 -0.30
C THR A 23 6.99 32.23 -0.16
N ILE A 24 7.09 30.97 -0.59
CA ILE A 24 6.03 29.97 -0.47
C ILE A 24 6.37 29.00 0.66
N LYS A 25 5.53 28.94 1.70
CA LYS A 25 5.62 27.93 2.76
C LYS A 25 4.67 26.78 2.46
N CYS A 26 5.19 25.56 2.38
CA CYS A 26 4.37 24.37 2.22
C CYS A 26 3.47 24.19 3.45
N ALA A 27 2.15 24.19 3.26
CA ALA A 27 1.17 23.99 4.33
C ALA A 27 1.35 22.64 5.05
N TYR A 28 1.90 21.65 4.36
CA TYR A 28 2.06 20.29 4.88
C TYR A 28 3.39 20.11 5.61
N CYS A 29 4.54 20.22 4.94
CA CYS A 29 5.83 19.96 5.59
C CYS A 29 6.46 21.20 6.23
N GLY A 30 5.94 22.41 5.96
CA GLY A 30 6.48 23.67 6.49
C GLY A 30 7.76 24.16 5.80
N SER A 31 8.24 23.47 4.76
CA SER A 31 9.39 23.92 3.96
C SER A 31 9.09 25.25 3.29
N ILE A 32 10.10 26.12 3.22
CA ILE A 32 10.03 27.46 2.66
C ILE A 32 10.79 27.47 1.34
N PHE A 33 10.18 28.01 0.28
CA PHE A 33 10.75 28.13 -1.06
C PHE A 33 10.78 29.60 -1.48
N GLU A 34 11.92 30.05 -2.00
CA GLU A 34 12.05 31.36 -2.64
C GLU A 34 11.86 31.22 -4.15
N THR A 35 10.98 32.04 -4.72
CA THR A 35 10.69 32.00 -6.17
C THR A 35 11.73 32.86 -6.90
N ALA A 36 12.68 32.21 -7.58
CA ALA A 36 13.64 32.93 -8.42
C ALA A 36 12.92 33.57 -9.63
N ILE A 37 13.00 34.90 -9.72
CA ILE A 37 12.59 35.63 -10.92
C ILE A 37 13.67 35.36 -11.98
N SER A 38 13.24 34.75 -13.08
CA SER A 38 14.06 34.45 -14.25
C SER A 38 14.49 35.74 -14.95
N GLU A 39 15.77 36.11 -14.87
CA GLU A 39 16.41 36.90 -15.92
C GLU A 39 16.99 35.94 -16.98
N VAL A 40 16.60 36.17 -18.22
CA VAL A 40 16.97 35.37 -19.41
C VAL A 40 18.16 36.02 -20.11
N SER A 41 18.99 35.16 -20.73
CA SER A 41 19.77 35.34 -21.98
C SER A 41 21.31 35.40 -21.84
N PRO A 42 22.12 35.04 -22.87
CA PRO A 42 22.04 33.87 -23.76
C PRO A 42 23.39 33.13 -24.00
N SER A 43 23.26 31.94 -24.63
CA SER A 43 24.13 31.33 -25.66
C SER A 43 25.60 30.95 -25.36
N ALA A 44 25.90 29.65 -25.50
CA ALA A 44 27.03 29.17 -26.30
C ALA A 44 26.78 27.74 -26.84
N THR A 45 27.10 27.55 -28.12
CA THR A 45 26.91 26.40 -29.03
C THR A 45 28.12 25.43 -28.93
N PRO A 46 28.05 24.17 -29.42
CA PRO A 46 28.84 23.03 -28.94
C PRO A 46 30.10 22.73 -29.77
N LEU A 47 30.97 21.87 -29.25
CA LEU A 47 32.14 21.32 -29.96
C LEU A 47 32.29 19.81 -29.68
N SER A 48 32.29 19.07 -30.80
CA SER A 48 32.98 17.80 -31.20
C SER A 48 33.27 16.74 -30.14
N GLU A 49 32.74 15.51 -30.28
CA GLU A 49 33.25 14.42 -31.14
C GLU A 49 34.66 14.00 -30.75
N ASP A 50 34.77 12.83 -30.10
CA ASP A 50 35.79 11.84 -30.46
C ASP A 50 35.22 10.44 -30.25
N GLU A 51 35.31 9.72 -31.35
CA GLU A 51 34.89 8.36 -31.64
C GLU A 51 36.11 7.46 -31.37
N GLU A 52 35.98 6.39 -30.60
CA GLU A 52 36.92 5.27 -30.78
C GLU A 52 36.22 3.92 -30.62
N ALA A 53 36.20 3.25 -31.76
CA ALA A 53 35.69 1.91 -31.98
C ALA A 53 36.65 0.87 -31.40
N PHE A 54 36.08 -0.21 -30.85
CA PHE A 54 36.79 -1.49 -30.78
C PHE A 54 35.82 -2.61 -31.21
N GLN A 55 36.12 -3.17 -32.38
CA GLN A 55 35.47 -4.33 -32.99
C GLN A 55 36.21 -5.63 -32.58
N PRO A 56 35.61 -6.81 -32.80
CA PRO A 56 35.76 -7.98 -31.94
C PRO A 56 36.84 -8.96 -32.41
N VAL A 57 37.26 -9.85 -31.50
CA VAL A 57 38.07 -11.04 -31.85
C VAL A 57 37.23 -12.30 -31.65
N GLU A 58 36.88 -12.90 -32.78
CA GLU A 58 36.42 -14.28 -32.97
C GLU A 58 37.64 -15.21 -33.04
N THR A 59 37.78 -16.31 -32.28
CA THR A 59 37.34 -17.70 -32.55
C THR A 59 38.39 -18.60 -31.82
N SER A 60 38.11 -19.79 -31.29
CA SER A 60 37.75 -20.99 -32.05
C SER A 60 37.63 -22.24 -31.13
N ARG A 61 36.75 -23.17 -31.57
CA ARG A 61 36.70 -24.65 -31.36
C ARG A 61 36.31 -25.17 -29.96
N ALA A 62 35.13 -25.78 -29.76
CA ALA A 62 34.66 -27.13 -30.16
C ALA A 62 35.49 -28.26 -29.48
N ASN A 63 34.96 -29.31 -28.84
CA ASN A 63 33.72 -30.09 -29.03
C ASN A 63 33.47 -31.03 -27.78
N PRO A 64 32.65 -32.10 -27.80
CA PRO A 64 31.34 -32.17 -27.15
C PRO A 64 31.22 -33.23 -26.02
N GLY A 65 30.07 -33.24 -25.34
CA GLY A 65 29.64 -34.32 -24.45
C GLY A 65 28.12 -34.40 -24.39
N VAL A 66 27.55 -35.33 -25.17
CA VAL A 66 26.14 -35.69 -25.26
C VAL A 66 25.79 -36.66 -24.12
N SER A 67 24.62 -36.48 -23.51
CA SER A 67 23.73 -37.60 -23.16
C SER A 67 22.30 -37.11 -22.98
N GLN A 68 21.43 -37.58 -23.88
CA GLN A 68 19.98 -37.52 -23.81
C GLN A 68 19.44 -38.46 -22.72
N GLU A 69 18.26 -38.16 -22.18
CA GLU A 69 17.24 -39.18 -21.92
C GLU A 69 15.82 -38.62 -22.09
N LYS A 70 14.91 -39.51 -22.48
CA LYS A 70 13.60 -39.30 -23.10
C LYS A 70 12.42 -39.28 -22.11
N ASN A 71 11.42 -38.45 -22.45
CA ASN A 71 9.95 -38.66 -22.49
C ASN A 71 9.17 -39.27 -21.29
N SER A 72 8.00 -38.69 -20.97
CA SER A 72 6.68 -39.34 -21.19
C SER A 72 5.47 -38.42 -20.90
N SER A 73 4.35 -38.77 -21.53
CA SER A 73 3.08 -38.07 -21.73
C SER A 73 2.19 -37.87 -20.49
N SER A 74 1.65 -36.65 -20.29
CA SER A 74 0.48 -36.40 -19.41
C SER A 74 -0.33 -35.15 -19.84
N GLY A 75 -0.39 -34.85 -21.13
CA GLY A 75 -1.04 -33.64 -21.65
C GLY A 75 -2.55 -33.75 -21.90
N ALA A 76 -3.10 -34.96 -22.07
CA ALA A 76 -4.50 -35.12 -22.47
C ALA A 76 -5.47 -35.24 -21.28
N ILE A 77 -5.03 -35.74 -20.13
CA ILE A 77 -5.91 -35.98 -18.97
C ILE A 77 -6.14 -34.70 -18.13
N ILE A 78 -5.15 -33.81 -18.10
CA ILE A 78 -5.22 -32.56 -17.31
C ILE A 78 -6.18 -31.55 -17.95
N ILE A 79 -6.25 -31.50 -19.28
CA ILE A 79 -7.12 -30.55 -20.00
C ILE A 79 -8.61 -30.90 -19.80
N THR A 80 -8.97 -32.19 -19.74
CA THR A 80 -10.37 -32.61 -19.56
C THR A 80 -10.89 -32.30 -18.14
N ILE A 81 -10.04 -32.41 -17.12
CA ILE A 81 -10.40 -32.09 -15.72
C ILE A 81 -10.61 -30.57 -15.56
N CYS A 82 -9.78 -29.73 -16.19
CA CYS A 82 -9.94 -28.27 -16.14
C CYS A 82 -11.27 -27.78 -16.74
N VAL A 83 -11.77 -28.41 -17.80
CA VAL A 83 -13.03 -28.02 -18.45
C VAL A 83 -14.25 -28.35 -17.58
N LEU A 84 -14.24 -29.51 -16.89
CA LEU A 84 -15.35 -29.91 -16.00
C LEU A 84 -15.44 -29.03 -14.74
N VAL A 85 -14.31 -28.61 -14.18
CA VAL A 85 -14.27 -27.68 -13.04
C VAL A 85 -14.81 -26.29 -13.43
N LEU A 86 -14.50 -25.80 -14.63
CA LEU A 86 -15.00 -24.51 -15.10
C LEU A 86 -16.51 -24.51 -15.35
N ILE A 87 -17.07 -25.60 -15.88
CA ILE A 87 -18.53 -25.72 -16.07
C ILE A 87 -19.26 -25.74 -14.71
N GLY A 88 -18.72 -26.42 -13.70
CA GLY A 88 -19.28 -26.44 -12.34
C GLY A 88 -19.24 -25.08 -11.62
N LEU A 89 -18.27 -24.22 -11.93
CA LEU A 89 -18.20 -22.87 -11.38
C LEU A 89 -19.22 -21.92 -12.04
N ILE A 90 -19.55 -22.13 -13.33
CA ILE A 90 -20.52 -21.28 -14.04
C ILE A 90 -21.96 -21.57 -13.60
N THR A 91 -22.28 -22.82 -13.27
CA THR A 91 -23.63 -23.20 -12.79
C THR A 91 -23.93 -22.72 -11.38
N THR A 92 -22.93 -22.67 -10.49
CA THR A 92 -23.09 -22.13 -9.13
C THR A 92 -23.30 -20.61 -9.10
N ILE A 93 -22.66 -19.88 -10.01
CA ILE A 93 -22.84 -18.42 -10.15
C ILE A 93 -24.25 -18.07 -10.67
N HIS A 94 -24.83 -18.88 -11.57
CA HIS A 94 -26.21 -18.65 -12.04
C HIS A 94 -27.26 -18.92 -10.96
N ASN A 95 -27.11 -19.98 -10.15
CA ASN A 95 -28.05 -20.24 -9.05
C ASN A 95 -27.99 -19.18 -7.94
N TYR A 96 -26.81 -18.60 -7.66
CA TYR A 96 -26.68 -17.52 -6.67
C TYR A 96 -27.35 -16.19 -7.10
N ALA A 97 -27.43 -15.93 -8.41
CA ALA A 97 -28.04 -14.70 -8.92
C ALA A 97 -29.59 -14.71 -8.87
N ILE A 98 -30.21 -15.89 -8.86
CA ILE A 98 -31.68 -16.02 -8.88
C ILE A 98 -32.28 -15.78 -7.48
N GLU A 99 -31.61 -16.16 -6.39
CA GLU A 99 -32.11 -15.94 -5.02
C GLU A 99 -32.01 -14.49 -4.53
N ASN A 100 -31.13 -13.67 -5.13
CA ASN A 100 -30.92 -12.28 -4.68
C ASN A 100 -31.89 -11.26 -5.31
N THR A 101 -32.69 -11.69 -6.30
CA THR A 101 -33.62 -10.80 -7.04
C THR A 101 -35.04 -10.79 -6.45
N THR A 102 -35.38 -11.73 -5.56
CA THR A 102 -36.74 -11.83 -4.96
C THR A 102 -36.88 -11.16 -3.59
N ASN A 103 -35.83 -10.58 -3.02
CA ASN A 103 -35.85 -10.01 -1.66
C ASN A 103 -35.93 -8.47 -1.61
N ASN A 104 -36.11 -7.77 -2.73
CA ASN A 104 -36.11 -6.30 -2.81
C ASN A 104 -37.50 -5.67 -3.03
N THR A 105 -38.57 -6.39 -2.72
CA THR A 105 -39.94 -5.81 -2.74
C THR A 105 -40.75 -6.29 -1.54
N ALA A 106 -40.43 -5.79 -0.36
CA ALA A 106 -41.37 -5.64 0.75
C ALA A 106 -40.86 -4.57 1.73
N ASP A 107 -41.78 -3.72 2.17
CA ASP A 107 -41.71 -2.77 3.28
C ASP A 107 -41.05 -1.40 3.05
N SER A 108 -41.74 -0.63 2.21
CA SER A 108 -41.98 0.79 2.47
C SER A 108 -43.19 0.96 3.40
N VAL A 109 -43.02 1.37 4.66
CA VAL A 109 -43.89 2.29 5.45
C VAL A 109 -43.22 2.54 6.82
N ALA A 110 -42.88 3.80 7.12
CA ALA A 110 -43.22 4.54 8.35
C ALA A 110 -42.22 5.68 8.60
N ILE A 111 -42.75 6.90 8.42
CA ILE A 111 -42.18 8.19 8.78
C ILE A 111 -42.60 8.46 10.22
N ASP A 112 -41.65 8.78 11.11
CA ASP A 112 -41.73 9.82 12.15
C ASP A 112 -40.71 9.55 13.25
N SER A 113 -39.63 10.35 13.29
CA SER A 113 -38.84 10.71 14.49
C SER A 113 -37.64 11.61 14.13
N VAL A 114 -37.87 12.75 13.46
CA VAL A 114 -36.79 13.70 13.11
C VAL A 114 -36.60 14.82 14.15
N ALA A 115 -37.32 14.77 15.27
CA ALA A 115 -37.32 15.87 16.25
C ALA A 115 -36.24 15.76 17.36
N SER A 116 -35.55 14.62 17.50
CA SER A 116 -34.59 14.40 18.60
C SER A 116 -33.11 14.56 18.23
N ILE A 117 -32.78 14.74 16.94
CA ILE A 117 -31.38 14.78 16.47
C ILE A 117 -30.75 16.19 16.59
N ASN A 118 -31.55 17.25 16.65
CA ASN A 118 -31.02 18.61 16.60
C ASN A 118 -30.42 19.15 17.91
N LYS A 119 -30.53 18.42 19.02
CA LYS A 119 -29.93 18.82 20.31
C LYS A 119 -28.51 18.27 20.53
N ALA A 120 -28.09 17.24 19.80
CA ALA A 120 -26.76 16.63 19.94
C ALA A 120 -25.67 17.29 19.08
N LYS A 121 -26.02 18.20 18.16
CA LYS A 121 -25.07 18.78 17.18
C LYS A 121 -24.17 19.90 17.75
N LYS A 122 -24.47 20.40 18.96
CA LYS A 122 -23.73 21.52 19.56
C LYS A 122 -22.49 21.07 20.36
N ASP A 123 -22.49 19.82 20.85
CA ASP A 123 -21.39 19.28 21.66
C ASP A 123 -20.36 18.51 20.80
N SER A 124 -20.74 18.02 19.61
CA SER A 124 -19.83 17.37 18.67
C SER A 124 -18.86 18.33 17.98
N ALA A 125 -19.19 19.62 17.85
CA ALA A 125 -18.31 20.59 17.18
C ALA A 125 -16.98 20.80 17.93
N GLY A 126 -16.98 20.75 19.27
CA GLY A 126 -15.75 20.86 20.08
C GLY A 126 -14.86 19.61 20.00
N VAL A 127 -15.46 18.43 19.85
CA VAL A 127 -14.74 17.15 19.66
C VAL A 127 -14.12 17.08 18.27
N ILE A 128 -14.85 17.46 17.22
CA ILE A 128 -14.35 17.48 15.83
C ILE A 128 -13.13 18.41 15.71
N ILE A 129 -13.21 19.63 16.27
CA ILE A 129 -12.10 20.61 16.19
C ILE A 129 -10.84 20.13 16.92
N SER A 130 -10.99 19.43 18.05
CA SER A 130 -9.83 18.90 18.80
C SER A 130 -9.19 17.67 18.13
N ASN A 131 -9.97 16.85 17.44
CA ASN A 131 -9.45 15.72 16.66
C ASN A 131 -8.76 16.17 15.37
N GLU A 132 -9.32 17.14 14.64
CA GLU A 132 -8.69 17.71 13.44
C GLU A 132 -7.33 18.38 13.76
N ALA A 133 -7.23 19.07 14.91
CA ALA A 133 -5.98 19.71 15.34
C ALA A 133 -4.90 18.70 15.79
N LYS A 134 -5.30 17.63 16.52
CA LYS A 134 -4.39 16.53 16.90
C LYS A 134 -3.96 15.70 15.69
N GLN A 135 -4.88 15.45 14.77
CA GLN A 135 -4.59 14.78 13.51
C GLN A 135 -3.71 15.64 12.62
N GLY A 136 -3.88 16.97 12.58
CA GLY A 136 -3.03 17.87 11.81
C GLY A 136 -1.55 17.86 12.23
N ALA A 137 -1.26 17.80 13.54
CA ALA A 137 0.10 17.72 14.05
C ALA A 137 0.74 16.34 13.79
N SER A 138 0.01 15.25 14.05
CA SER A 138 0.45 13.87 13.78
C SER A 138 0.60 13.60 12.27
N SER A 139 -0.31 14.13 11.45
CA SER A 139 -0.28 14.00 9.98
C SER A 139 0.94 14.71 9.38
N LYS A 140 1.34 15.87 9.92
CA LYS A 140 2.53 16.57 9.44
C LYS A 140 3.82 15.76 9.68
N SER A 141 3.94 15.14 10.85
CA SER A 141 5.12 14.36 11.21
C SER A 141 5.15 13.02 10.44
N ALA A 142 4.03 12.32 10.34
CA ALA A 142 3.90 11.14 9.48
C ALA A 142 4.21 11.44 7.99
N VAL A 143 3.76 12.58 7.45
CA VAL A 143 4.08 12.99 6.06
C VAL A 143 5.58 13.21 5.86
N LYS A 144 6.32 13.65 6.90
CA LYS A 144 7.78 13.80 6.85
C LYS A 144 8.47 12.44 6.79
N GLU A 145 8.07 11.48 7.61
CA GLU A 145 8.59 10.10 7.57
C GLU A 145 8.31 9.43 6.21
N LEU A 146 7.19 9.79 5.58
CA LEU A 146 6.81 9.32 4.24
C LEU A 146 7.41 10.16 3.09
N SER A 147 8.43 11.00 3.34
CA SER A 147 9.04 11.87 2.32
C SER A 147 9.54 11.09 1.09
N SER A 148 10.18 9.94 1.30
CA SER A 148 10.69 9.06 0.22
C SER A 148 9.59 8.37 -0.59
N ILE A 149 8.35 8.35 -0.10
CA ILE A 149 7.20 7.80 -0.81
C ILE A 149 6.61 8.90 -1.70
N VAL A 150 6.83 8.80 -3.00
CA VAL A 150 6.34 9.78 -3.97
C VAL A 150 4.89 9.46 -4.34
N VAL A 151 3.99 10.43 -4.14
CA VAL A 151 2.61 10.35 -4.58
C VAL A 151 2.11 11.74 -4.96
N ASP A 152 1.41 11.83 -6.08
CA ASP A 152 0.62 13.01 -6.45
C ASP A 152 -0.87 12.68 -6.46
N ALA A 153 -1.72 13.70 -6.60
CA ALA A 153 -3.16 13.52 -6.52
C ALA A 153 -3.71 12.60 -7.62
N ALA A 154 -3.11 12.57 -8.82
CA ALA A 154 -3.53 11.69 -9.91
C ALA A 154 -3.20 10.22 -9.59
N THR A 155 -1.97 9.96 -9.14
CA THR A 155 -1.51 8.64 -8.71
C THR A 155 -2.32 8.14 -7.53
N PHE A 156 -2.52 8.98 -6.51
CA PHE A 156 -3.38 8.69 -5.36
C PHE A 156 -4.77 8.26 -5.82
N ARG A 157 -5.47 9.07 -6.64
CA ARG A 157 -6.84 8.76 -7.08
C ARG A 157 -6.90 7.43 -7.84
N LYS A 158 -5.90 7.12 -8.66
CA LYS A 158 -5.80 5.84 -9.37
C LYS A 158 -5.64 4.67 -8.39
N LEU A 159 -4.69 4.76 -7.47
CA LEU A 159 -4.42 3.73 -6.47
C LEU A 159 -5.61 3.54 -5.53
N TYR A 160 -6.12 4.64 -4.97
CA TYR A 160 -7.25 4.65 -4.06
C TYR A 160 -8.50 4.06 -4.70
N ARG A 161 -8.83 4.41 -5.95
CA ARG A 161 -9.95 3.81 -6.67
C ARG A 161 -9.78 2.30 -6.86
N ASN A 162 -8.57 1.86 -7.22
CA ASN A 162 -8.28 0.45 -7.50
C ASN A 162 -8.06 -0.40 -6.24
N ALA A 163 -7.92 0.22 -5.06
CA ALA A 163 -7.75 -0.49 -3.80
C ALA A 163 -9.01 -1.27 -3.41
N ARG A 164 -8.81 -2.43 -2.80
CA ARG A 164 -9.89 -3.28 -2.26
C ARG A 164 -10.41 -2.65 -0.98
N LYS A 165 -11.70 -2.29 -0.95
CA LYS A 165 -12.34 -1.69 0.22
C LYS A 165 -13.30 -2.67 0.89
N LYS A 166 -13.26 -2.74 2.21
CA LYS A 166 -14.20 -3.50 3.02
C LYS A 166 -14.80 -2.57 4.07
N HIS A 167 -16.10 -2.29 3.95
CA HIS A 167 -16.83 -1.56 4.95
C HIS A 167 -17.34 -2.53 6.02
N ASP A 168 -17.01 -2.26 7.27
CA ASP A 168 -17.54 -2.98 8.43
C ASP A 168 -18.72 -2.22 9.00
N ARG A 169 -19.90 -2.85 8.94
CA ARG A 169 -21.16 -2.23 9.41
C ARG A 169 -21.28 -2.20 10.92
N PHE A 170 -20.47 -2.98 11.65
CA PHE A 170 -20.50 -2.99 13.12
C PHE A 170 -19.69 -1.85 13.71
N SER A 171 -18.45 -1.67 13.23
CA SER A 171 -17.59 -0.57 13.69
C SER A 171 -17.76 0.72 12.89
N GLY A 172 -18.42 0.69 11.72
CA GLY A 172 -18.48 1.82 10.80
C GLY A 172 -17.20 2.06 10.00
N ASN A 173 -16.10 1.36 10.33
CA ASN A 173 -14.82 1.50 9.67
C ASN A 173 -14.88 1.06 8.20
N THR A 174 -14.10 1.74 7.36
CA THR A 174 -13.74 1.22 6.05
C THR A 174 -12.26 0.87 6.01
N PHE A 175 -11.96 -0.37 5.60
CA PHE A 175 -10.60 -0.85 5.47
C PHE A 175 -10.18 -0.86 4.00
N ILE A 176 -9.03 -0.26 3.71
CA ILE A 176 -8.47 -0.10 2.36
C ILE A 176 -7.23 -0.97 2.24
N TYR A 177 -7.32 -2.02 1.43
CA TYR A 177 -6.27 -2.99 1.15
C TYR A 177 -5.72 -2.83 -0.25
N ASP A 178 -4.46 -3.22 -0.45
CA ASP A 178 -3.98 -3.51 -1.79
C ASP A 178 -4.71 -4.74 -2.35
N GLN A 179 -4.86 -4.81 -3.68
CA GLN A 179 -5.51 -5.95 -4.32
C GLN A 179 -4.77 -7.28 -4.06
N SER A 180 -3.45 -7.23 -3.92
CA SER A 180 -2.61 -8.39 -3.64
C SER A 180 -2.51 -8.74 -2.15
N SER A 181 -3.08 -7.92 -1.25
CA SER A 181 -3.09 -8.23 0.18
C SER A 181 -3.83 -9.55 0.43
N PRO A 182 -3.28 -10.46 1.26
CA PRO A 182 -3.97 -11.63 1.76
C PRO A 182 -5.42 -11.39 2.17
N ARG A 183 -6.27 -12.40 1.92
CA ARG A 183 -7.67 -12.43 2.39
C ARG A 183 -7.85 -13.26 3.66
N TYR A 184 -6.93 -14.18 3.91
CA TYR A 184 -6.95 -15.10 5.01
C TYR A 184 -5.61 -15.02 5.75
N VAL A 185 -5.60 -15.40 7.03
CA VAL A 185 -4.41 -15.34 7.90
C VAL A 185 -3.49 -16.55 7.74
N ASN A 186 -3.99 -17.64 7.16
CA ASN A 186 -3.28 -18.89 6.94
C ASN A 186 -2.44 -18.89 5.65
N ILE A 187 -1.99 -17.71 5.20
CA ILE A 187 -1.06 -17.57 4.08
C ILE A 187 0.06 -16.60 4.46
N ASN A 188 1.26 -16.83 3.91
CA ASN A 188 2.39 -15.96 4.16
C ASN A 188 2.15 -14.54 3.60
N GLY A 189 2.37 -13.52 4.44
CA GLY A 189 1.97 -12.14 4.13
C GLY A 189 2.74 -11.11 4.93
N ILE A 190 3.25 -10.07 4.26
CA ILE A 190 3.78 -8.86 4.90
C ILE A 190 3.16 -7.70 4.13
N PHE A 191 2.24 -6.98 4.75
CA PHE A 191 1.47 -5.94 4.07
C PHE A 191 0.93 -4.91 5.06
N ALA A 192 0.51 -3.76 4.53
CA ALA A 192 -0.20 -2.76 5.29
C ALA A 192 -1.59 -2.52 4.71
N TYR A 193 -2.49 -2.00 5.55
CA TYR A 193 -3.81 -1.53 5.14
C TYR A 193 -4.21 -0.31 5.96
N ILE A 194 -5.20 0.42 5.48
CA ILE A 194 -5.63 1.67 6.12
C ILE A 194 -7.03 1.46 6.68
N SER A 195 -7.21 1.76 7.97
CA SER A 195 -8.53 1.91 8.56
C SER A 195 -8.95 3.36 8.46
N THR A 196 -10.18 3.60 8.04
CA THR A 196 -10.77 4.94 7.98
C THR A 196 -12.05 4.98 8.80
N GLU A 197 -12.10 5.88 9.76
CA GLU A 197 -13.27 6.22 10.56
C GLU A 197 -13.49 7.72 10.47
N ASP A 198 -14.66 8.15 10.01
CA ASP A 198 -14.98 9.57 9.76
C ASP A 198 -13.92 10.30 8.92
N SER A 199 -13.13 11.17 9.55
CA SER A 199 -12.04 11.95 8.94
C SER A 199 -10.65 11.50 9.37
N SER A 200 -10.56 10.37 10.08
CA SER A 200 -9.32 9.82 10.60
C SER A 200 -8.82 8.65 9.77
N TYR A 201 -7.49 8.57 9.62
CA TYR A 201 -6.82 7.52 8.87
C TYR A 201 -5.74 6.88 9.73
N THR A 202 -5.83 5.57 9.91
CA THR A 202 -4.85 4.80 10.67
C THR A 202 -4.20 3.76 9.76
N LEU A 203 -2.87 3.79 9.65
CA LEU A 203 -2.13 2.75 8.96
C LEU A 203 -1.97 1.55 9.89
N ARG A 204 -2.28 0.36 9.39
CA ARG A 204 -2.11 -0.91 10.09
C ARG A 204 -1.12 -1.78 9.34
N PHE A 205 -0.28 -2.49 10.07
CA PHE A 205 0.73 -3.38 9.52
C PHE A 205 0.45 -4.81 9.97
N THR A 206 0.52 -5.73 9.01
CA THR A 206 0.20 -7.13 9.20
C THR A 206 1.35 -7.99 8.73
N THR A 207 1.73 -8.94 9.58
CA THR A 207 2.66 -10.00 9.26
C THR A 207 1.98 -11.34 9.49
N GLN A 208 2.19 -12.28 8.58
CA GLN A 208 1.60 -13.61 8.58
C GLN A 208 2.69 -14.60 8.19
N TYR A 209 2.93 -15.57 9.06
CA TYR A 209 3.87 -16.65 8.88
C TYR A 209 3.11 -17.97 8.94
N THR A 210 3.14 -18.74 7.86
CA THR A 210 2.50 -20.06 7.76
C THR A 210 3.56 -21.12 7.51
N SER A 211 3.55 -22.18 8.31
CA SER A 211 4.53 -23.27 8.28
C SER A 211 3.86 -24.60 8.65
N LYS A 212 4.64 -25.69 8.63
CA LYS A 212 4.23 -26.98 9.20
C LYS A 212 4.48 -27.04 10.72
N ASP A 213 5.48 -26.31 11.19
CA ASP A 213 5.93 -26.33 12.58
C ASP A 213 5.83 -24.93 13.19
N TRP A 214 5.46 -24.88 14.47
CA TRP A 214 5.43 -23.64 15.23
C TRP A 214 6.84 -23.09 15.45
N LEU A 215 6.99 -21.77 15.27
CA LEU A 215 8.17 -21.05 15.71
C LEU A 215 7.95 -20.45 17.11
N PHE A 216 6.68 -20.17 17.47
CA PHE A 216 6.30 -19.39 18.65
C PHE A 216 6.94 -18.00 18.63
N ILE A 217 6.72 -17.28 17.52
CA ILE A 217 7.36 -16.00 17.20
C ILE A 217 7.18 -15.01 18.35
N LYS A 218 8.30 -14.42 18.79
CA LYS A 218 8.35 -13.42 19.87
C LYS A 218 8.67 -12.03 19.34
N ASN A 219 9.53 -11.95 18.34
CA ASN A 219 9.90 -10.72 17.67
C ASN A 219 10.38 -11.03 16.25
N MET A 220 10.65 -9.98 15.49
CA MET A 220 11.24 -10.09 14.18
C MET A 220 12.25 -8.97 13.93
N THR A 221 13.24 -9.26 13.09
CA THR A 221 14.14 -8.26 12.55
C THR A 221 13.97 -8.18 11.04
N PHE A 222 13.54 -7.03 10.53
CA PHE A 222 13.56 -6.74 9.10
C PHE A 222 14.96 -6.28 8.69
N ASN A 223 15.52 -6.88 7.65
CA ASN A 223 16.68 -6.33 6.96
C ASN A 223 16.22 -5.76 5.61
N ALA A 224 16.33 -4.44 5.41
CA ALA A 224 15.89 -3.77 4.20
C ALA A 224 16.98 -2.84 3.66
N GLY A 225 17.58 -3.24 2.54
CA GLY A 225 18.71 -2.49 1.97
C GLY A 225 19.91 -2.40 2.92
N GLY A 226 20.19 -3.46 3.68
CA GLY A 226 21.33 -3.55 4.59
C GLY A 226 21.08 -3.06 6.02
N GLU A 227 20.01 -2.31 6.26
CA GLU A 227 19.63 -1.80 7.58
C GLU A 227 18.69 -2.77 8.30
N ASN A 228 18.88 -2.92 9.62
CA ASN A 228 18.05 -3.77 10.47
C ASN A 228 17.03 -2.95 11.26
N PHE A 229 15.81 -3.46 11.36
CA PHE A 229 14.72 -2.89 12.14
C PHE A 229 14.10 -3.98 13.00
N ASP A 230 14.20 -3.82 14.32
CA ASP A 230 13.55 -4.73 15.26
C ASP A 230 12.09 -4.34 15.43
N TYR A 231 11.22 -5.33 15.40
CA TYR A 231 9.78 -5.17 15.53
C TYR A 231 9.22 -6.33 16.36
N ALA A 232 8.51 -6.01 17.45
CA ALA A 232 8.02 -7.00 18.40
C ALA A 232 6.52 -6.78 18.67
N PRO A 233 5.65 -7.11 17.68
CA PRO A 233 4.21 -7.04 17.86
C PRO A 233 3.69 -8.24 18.67
N ASP A 234 2.43 -8.16 19.08
CA ASP A 234 1.69 -9.27 19.66
C ASP A 234 1.27 -10.27 18.58
N PHE A 235 1.78 -11.50 18.69
CA PHE A 235 1.46 -12.58 17.77
C PHE A 235 0.28 -13.43 18.25
N LYS A 236 -0.71 -13.55 17.37
CA LYS A 236 -1.79 -14.54 17.41
C LYS A 236 -1.37 -15.78 16.65
N ARG A 237 -2.01 -16.90 16.98
CA ARG A 237 -1.59 -18.24 16.54
C ARG A 237 -2.83 -19.12 16.37
N ASP A 238 -2.87 -19.89 15.29
CA ASP A 238 -3.87 -20.93 15.05
C ASP A 238 -3.34 -21.99 14.07
N ASN A 239 -4.04 -23.12 13.92
CA ASN A 239 -3.63 -24.23 13.06
C ASN A 239 -4.81 -24.95 12.39
N GLY A 240 -4.51 -25.69 11.32
CA GLY A 240 -5.51 -26.39 10.52
C GLY A 240 -4.89 -27.02 9.29
N ASP A 241 -5.49 -28.11 8.79
CA ASP A 241 -5.07 -28.83 7.58
C ASP A 241 -3.57 -29.19 7.52
N GLY A 242 -2.98 -29.49 8.69
CA GLY A 242 -1.56 -29.84 8.82
C GLY A 242 -0.59 -28.66 8.71
N ALA A 243 -1.10 -27.42 8.81
CA ALA A 243 -0.32 -26.19 8.85
C ALA A 243 -0.59 -25.41 10.14
N THR A 244 0.38 -24.59 10.54
CA THR A 244 0.31 -23.62 11.61
C THR A 244 0.44 -22.22 11.01
N TRP A 245 -0.20 -21.22 11.59
CA TRP A 245 0.02 -19.83 11.22
C TRP A 245 0.10 -18.91 12.44
N GLU A 246 1.07 -18.00 12.38
CA GLU A 246 1.38 -16.99 13.39
C GLU A 246 1.27 -15.63 12.73
N TRP A 247 0.47 -14.71 13.27
CA TRP A 247 0.26 -13.41 12.66
C TRP A 247 0.13 -12.29 13.68
N SER A 248 0.48 -11.08 13.25
CA SER A 248 0.22 -9.83 13.96
C SER A 248 -0.59 -8.88 13.08
N ASP A 249 -1.40 -8.03 13.70
CA ASP A 249 -2.13 -6.95 13.03
C ASP A 249 -2.25 -5.79 14.02
N GLU A 250 -1.45 -4.76 13.83
CA GLU A 250 -1.35 -3.62 14.73
C GLU A 250 -1.41 -2.30 13.98
N GLU A 251 -1.85 -1.25 14.68
CA GLU A 251 -1.64 0.13 14.24
C GLU A 251 -0.15 0.43 14.19
N VAL A 252 0.29 1.14 13.14
CA VAL A 252 1.69 1.51 12.96
C VAL A 252 1.98 2.78 13.75
N PRO A 253 2.79 2.72 14.82
CA PRO A 253 3.27 3.93 15.48
C PRO A 253 4.15 4.71 14.51
N GLU A 254 4.15 6.04 14.64
CA GLU A 254 4.91 6.90 13.73
C GLU A 254 6.40 6.54 13.66
N ALA A 255 7.00 6.14 14.79
CA ALA A 255 8.39 5.69 14.87
C ALA A 255 8.72 4.48 13.95
N ASN A 256 7.71 3.67 13.61
CA ASN A 256 7.86 2.50 12.76
C ASN A 256 7.58 2.80 11.28
N LEU A 257 7.13 4.01 10.90
CA LEU A 257 6.89 4.35 9.50
C LEU A 257 8.16 4.26 8.66
N SER A 258 9.30 4.70 9.20
CA SER A 258 10.60 4.64 8.52
C SER A 258 11.00 3.20 8.13
N MET A 259 10.73 2.22 9.00
CA MET A 259 10.90 0.79 8.72
C MET A 259 10.06 0.37 7.51
N LEU A 260 8.77 0.71 7.48
CA LEU A 260 7.87 0.34 6.39
C LEU A 260 8.31 0.98 5.07
N VAL A 261 8.69 2.26 5.10
CA VAL A 261 9.26 2.97 3.94
C VAL A 261 10.50 2.25 3.44
N ARG A 262 11.43 1.89 4.32
CA ARG A 262 12.66 1.19 3.94
C ARG A 262 12.39 -0.17 3.32
N ILE A 263 11.47 -0.96 3.90
CA ILE A 263 11.06 -2.25 3.33
C ILE A 263 10.51 -2.06 1.91
N ALA A 264 9.61 -1.08 1.73
CA ALA A 264 8.93 -0.82 0.45
C ALA A 264 9.91 -0.43 -0.68
N ILE A 265 10.84 0.48 -0.42
CA ILE A 265 11.70 1.06 -1.47
C ILE A 265 13.02 0.31 -1.69
N SER A 266 13.41 -0.59 -0.77
CA SER A 266 14.69 -1.28 -0.86
C SER A 266 14.80 -2.22 -2.07
N LYS A 267 16.03 -2.45 -2.55
CA LYS A 267 16.28 -3.47 -3.60
C LYS A 267 16.09 -4.90 -3.07
N LYS A 268 16.29 -5.14 -1.78
CA LYS A 268 16.10 -6.47 -1.17
C LYS A 268 15.67 -6.23 0.27
N ALA A 269 14.62 -6.94 0.65
CA ALA A 269 14.17 -7.01 2.03
C ALA A 269 13.94 -8.47 2.41
N LYS A 270 14.27 -8.80 3.65
CA LYS A 270 14.00 -10.08 4.30
C LYS A 270 13.58 -9.80 5.74
N VAL A 271 12.86 -10.73 6.33
CA VAL A 271 12.52 -10.70 7.75
C VAL A 271 13.04 -11.99 8.38
N ARG A 272 13.67 -11.86 9.53
CA ARG A 272 13.92 -12.98 10.42
C ARG A 272 12.80 -12.99 11.46
N TYR A 273 12.05 -14.08 11.53
CA TYR A 273 11.13 -14.34 12.63
C TYR A 273 11.90 -15.07 13.71
N ASP A 274 12.00 -14.49 14.90
CA ASP A 274 12.68 -15.09 16.03
C ASP A 274 11.62 -15.67 16.99
N GLY A 275 11.62 -17.00 17.07
CA GLY A 275 10.75 -17.77 17.95
C GLY A 275 11.35 -18.03 19.32
N ASP A 276 10.71 -18.94 20.06
CA ASP A 276 11.17 -19.34 21.39
C ASP A 276 12.50 -20.10 21.35
N LYS A 277 12.67 -20.99 20.37
CA LYS A 277 13.86 -21.85 20.23
C LYS A 277 14.58 -21.72 18.90
N TYR A 278 13.84 -21.37 17.85
CA TYR A 278 14.32 -21.36 16.47
C TYR A 278 13.94 -20.04 15.80
N TYR A 279 14.57 -19.79 14.66
CA TYR A 279 14.24 -18.67 13.79
C TYR A 279 14.02 -19.16 12.36
N ASP A 280 13.32 -18.36 11.57
CA ASP A 280 13.26 -18.53 10.12
C ASP A 280 13.50 -17.19 9.42
N VAL A 281 14.17 -17.21 8.26
CA VAL A 281 14.46 -16.03 7.46
C VAL A 281 13.75 -16.14 6.13
N VAL A 282 12.72 -15.31 5.94
CA VAL A 282 11.96 -15.26 4.70
C VAL A 282 12.22 -13.98 3.93
N ARG A 283 12.19 -14.08 2.61
CA ARG A 283 12.27 -12.91 1.73
C ARG A 283 10.95 -12.16 1.74
N VAL A 284 10.99 -10.83 1.94
CA VAL A 284 9.84 -9.98 1.60
C VAL A 284 9.78 -9.87 0.08
N THR A 285 8.76 -10.48 -0.53
CA THR A 285 8.67 -10.58 -1.99
C THR A 285 8.52 -9.21 -2.65
N ARG A 286 8.83 -9.13 -3.95
CA ARG A 286 8.62 -7.88 -4.70
C ARG A 286 7.16 -7.46 -4.78
N THR A 287 6.25 -8.43 -4.85
CA THR A 287 4.81 -8.16 -4.81
C THR A 287 4.41 -7.53 -3.47
N GLN A 288 4.90 -8.07 -2.35
CA GLN A 288 4.66 -7.51 -1.02
C GLN A 288 5.26 -6.11 -0.85
N GLN A 289 6.51 -5.89 -1.28
CA GLN A 289 7.15 -4.56 -1.23
C GLN A 289 6.36 -3.54 -2.07
N ALA A 290 5.96 -3.89 -3.28
CA ALA A 290 5.18 -3.01 -4.15
C ALA A 290 3.76 -2.76 -3.59
N ALA A 291 3.14 -3.75 -2.95
CA ALA A 291 1.86 -3.58 -2.26
C ALA A 291 2.00 -2.62 -1.08
N LEU A 292 3.06 -2.77 -0.28
CA LEU A 292 3.38 -1.88 0.82
C LEU A 292 3.61 -0.46 0.32
N GLU A 293 4.39 -0.26 -0.75
CA GLU A 293 4.61 1.05 -1.37
C GLU A 293 3.28 1.71 -1.78
N ARG A 294 2.41 1.00 -2.51
CA ARG A 294 1.10 1.53 -2.92
C ARG A 294 0.23 1.92 -1.74
N GLN A 295 0.28 1.16 -0.66
CA GLN A 295 -0.48 1.46 0.55
C GLN A 295 0.08 2.67 1.29
N LEU A 296 1.41 2.83 1.34
CA LEU A 296 2.04 4.04 1.85
C LEU A 296 1.72 5.27 0.98
N GLN A 297 1.63 5.11 -0.35
CA GLN A 297 1.20 6.18 -1.27
C GLN A 297 -0.25 6.59 -1.02
N ILE A 298 -1.15 5.62 -0.83
CA ILE A 298 -2.55 5.90 -0.49
C ILE A 298 -2.62 6.62 0.86
N TYR A 299 -1.94 6.10 1.89
CA TYR A 299 -1.93 6.68 3.22
C TYR A 299 -1.41 8.12 3.20
N LYS A 300 -0.27 8.37 2.56
CA LYS A 300 0.27 9.73 2.37
C LYS A 300 -0.72 10.63 1.64
N GLY A 301 -1.38 10.16 0.59
CA GLY A 301 -2.37 10.94 -0.15
C GLY A 301 -3.59 11.32 0.70
N LEU A 302 -4.05 10.44 1.59
CA LEU A 302 -5.10 10.74 2.57
C LEU A 302 -4.65 11.80 3.58
N LEU A 303 -3.43 11.70 4.11
CA LEU A 303 -2.86 12.71 5.01
C LEU A 303 -2.68 14.08 4.32
N LEU A 304 -2.44 14.09 3.01
CA LEU A 304 -2.37 15.30 2.19
C LEU A 304 -3.76 15.83 1.78
N GLY A 305 -4.84 15.10 2.08
CA GLY A 305 -6.22 15.49 1.77
C GLY A 305 -6.60 15.34 0.29
N TYR A 306 -5.93 14.47 -0.47
CA TYR A 306 -6.21 14.26 -1.90
C TYR A 306 -7.54 13.57 -2.19
N ASP A 307 -8.20 13.03 -1.17
CA ASP A 307 -9.56 12.47 -1.20
C ASP A 307 -10.65 13.54 -1.13
N ARG A 308 -10.32 14.75 -0.67
CA ARG A 308 -11.27 15.85 -0.53
C ARG A 308 -11.41 16.62 -1.85
N PRO A 309 -12.63 17.01 -2.25
CA PRO A 309 -12.81 17.85 -3.42
C PRO A 309 -12.10 19.20 -3.20
N THR A 310 -11.28 19.61 -4.17
CA THR A 310 -10.66 20.93 -4.18
C THR A 310 -11.77 21.98 -4.18
N LYS A 311 -11.78 22.88 -3.18
CA LYS A 311 -12.70 24.03 -3.20
C LYS A 311 -12.43 24.82 -4.49
N LYS A 312 -13.46 24.93 -5.34
CA LYS A 312 -13.43 25.72 -6.57
C LYS A 312 -13.54 27.21 -6.24
#